data_AF-A0A0U4YHN7-F1
#
_entry.id   AF-A0A0U4YHN7-F1
#
_cell.length_a   1.000
_cell.length_b   1.000
_cell.length_c   1.000
_cell.angle_alpha   90.00
_cell.angle_beta   90.00
_cell.angle_gamma   90.00
#
_symmetry.space_group_name_H-M   'P 1'
#
loop_
_entity.id
_entity.type
_entity.pdbx_description
1 polymer ?
#
loop_
_entity_poly.entity_id
_entity_poly.type
_entity_poly.pdbx_seq_one_letter_code
_entity_poly.pdbx_strand_id
1 'polypeptide(L)'
;MTTASTIKALLRRQHNPREWALAFEVANGTGGNASRSADAVAMNLWPSRGLAIHGFEIKVSRGDWKRELQNPEKAEAVAQYCDYWWIVAPESVVPADELPEAWGLQEVRGDALVVVKQAPKAEAVAVTRSFMAALFRRMSETDGEEVEKLVRLRFEQVDADRRAEIERTVSSRTQQYETLRKPVEEFERAAGLDLEDWQFQPEDFGKAVKFVLDNKLFGAYHSIERLREQLRGVVVEMDKVAACYRDDTPYVPEGPVIKRRRAR
;
A
#
# COMPACT_ATOMS: atom_id res chain seq x y z
N MET A 1 -32.70 -15.60 -7.90
CA MET A 1 -32.62 -17.02 -7.51
C MET A 1 -31.86 -17.08 -6.19
N THR A 2 -32.46 -17.62 -5.14
CA THR A 2 -31.82 -17.71 -3.82
C THR A 2 -30.70 -18.75 -3.87
N THR A 3 -29.48 -18.33 -3.52
CA THR A 3 -28.29 -19.20 -3.48
C THR A 3 -27.94 -19.58 -2.05
N ALA A 4 -27.10 -20.62 -1.88
CA ALA A 4 -26.58 -20.99 -0.57
C ALA A 4 -25.77 -19.85 0.06
N SER A 5 -25.00 -19.10 -0.74
CA SER A 5 -24.27 -17.91 -0.27
C SER A 5 -25.20 -16.81 0.25
N THR A 6 -26.36 -16.61 -0.39
CA THR A 6 -27.39 -15.67 0.08
C THR A 6 -27.93 -16.11 1.44
N ILE A 7 -28.25 -17.39 1.61
CA ILE A 7 -28.73 -17.95 2.88
C ILE A 7 -27.68 -17.81 3.99
N LYS A 8 -26.41 -18.14 3.71
CA LYS A 8 -25.30 -17.95 4.66
C LYS A 8 -25.18 -16.48 5.11
N ALA A 9 -25.37 -15.52 4.20
CA ALA A 9 -25.37 -14.09 4.56
C ALA A 9 -26.55 -13.71 5.47
N LEU A 10 -27.74 -14.27 5.23
CA LEU A 10 -28.90 -14.04 6.09
C LEU A 10 -28.73 -14.65 7.48
N LEU A 11 -28.14 -15.85 7.57
CA LEU A 11 -27.79 -16.48 8.85
C LEU A 11 -26.81 -15.63 9.65
N ARG A 12 -25.77 -15.05 9.01
CA ARG A 12 -24.86 -14.09 9.67
C ARG A 12 -25.60 -12.87 10.20
N ARG A 13 -26.58 -12.36 9.44
CA ARG A 13 -27.36 -11.18 9.85
C ARG A 13 -28.26 -11.48 11.05
N GLN A 14 -28.85 -12.67 11.11
CA GLN A 14 -29.71 -13.09 12.22
C GLN A 14 -28.92 -13.40 13.50
N HIS A 15 -27.69 -13.92 13.38
CA HIS A 15 -26.86 -14.35 14.51
C HIS A 15 -25.69 -13.38 14.74
N ASN A 16 -25.97 -12.29 15.46
CA ASN A 16 -24.98 -11.27 15.80
C ASN A 16 -23.82 -11.84 16.64
N PRO A 17 -22.54 -11.57 16.29
CA PRO A 17 -21.37 -12.09 17.00
C PRO A 17 -21.27 -11.73 18.49
N ARG A 18 -22.00 -10.73 18.98
CA ARG A 18 -22.05 -10.41 20.44
C ARG A 18 -22.84 -11.43 21.26
N GLU A 19 -23.80 -12.09 20.64
CA GLU A 19 -24.68 -13.05 21.29
C GLU A 19 -24.45 -14.48 20.78
N TRP A 20 -24.00 -14.63 19.54
CA TRP A 20 -23.88 -15.93 18.88
C TRP A 20 -22.48 -16.15 18.33
N ALA A 21 -21.92 -17.34 18.58
CA ALA A 21 -20.81 -17.85 17.79
C ALA A 21 -21.37 -18.66 16.61
N LEU A 22 -21.14 -18.21 15.39
CA LEU A 22 -21.64 -18.84 14.16
C LEU A 22 -20.45 -19.33 13.33
N ALA A 23 -20.48 -20.59 12.92
CA ALA A 23 -19.54 -21.17 11.99
C ALA A 23 -20.27 -21.88 10.85
N PHE A 24 -19.65 -21.91 9.67
CA PHE A 24 -20.16 -22.61 8.49
C PHE A 24 -19.36 -23.89 8.23
N GLU A 25 -20.01 -24.88 7.61
CA GLU A 25 -19.39 -26.14 7.16
C GLU A 25 -18.69 -26.89 8.31
N VAL A 26 -19.40 -27.05 9.42
CA VAL A 26 -18.89 -27.63 10.66
C VAL A 26 -19.01 -29.14 10.61
N ALA A 27 -17.87 -29.83 10.63
CA ALA A 27 -17.82 -31.28 10.64
C ALA A 27 -18.20 -31.88 12.02
N ASN A 28 -18.66 -33.14 12.03
CA ASN A 28 -18.93 -33.91 13.25
C ASN A 28 -17.67 -34.24 14.08
N GLY A 29 -16.48 -34.00 13.53
CA GLY A 29 -15.20 -34.22 14.20
C GLY A 29 -14.02 -33.76 13.35
N THR A 30 -12.80 -34.16 13.72
CA THR A 30 -11.55 -33.81 13.03
C THR A 30 -10.79 -35.05 12.57
N GLY A 31 -9.93 -34.90 11.55
CA GLY A 31 -9.09 -35.99 11.04
C GLY A 31 -9.91 -37.07 10.35
N GLY A 32 -9.52 -38.35 10.51
CA GLY A 32 -10.24 -39.48 9.90
C GLY A 32 -11.69 -39.68 10.39
N ASN A 33 -12.11 -38.97 11.43
CA ASN A 33 -13.46 -39.01 11.97
C ASN A 33 -14.39 -37.92 11.40
N ALA A 34 -13.86 -37.02 10.55
CA ALA A 34 -14.65 -36.00 9.86
C ALA A 34 -15.35 -36.63 8.64
N SER A 35 -16.54 -37.18 8.84
CA SER A 35 -17.30 -37.88 7.79
C SER A 35 -18.53 -37.12 7.31
N ARG A 36 -19.08 -36.24 8.14
CA ARG A 36 -20.29 -35.46 7.87
C ARG A 36 -20.15 -34.06 8.43
N SER A 37 -20.89 -33.11 7.87
CA SER A 37 -20.88 -31.71 8.29
C SER A 37 -22.27 -31.11 8.23
N ALA A 38 -22.54 -30.17 9.13
CA ALA A 38 -23.67 -29.24 9.01
C ALA A 38 -23.25 -28.04 8.16
N ASP A 39 -24.20 -27.46 7.42
CA ASP A 39 -23.94 -26.24 6.66
C ASP A 39 -23.62 -25.04 7.57
N ALA A 40 -24.27 -24.95 8.73
CA ALA A 40 -23.91 -24.01 9.77
C ALA A 40 -24.23 -24.52 11.17
N VAL A 41 -23.48 -24.03 12.16
CA VAL A 41 -23.76 -24.21 13.59
C VAL A 41 -23.65 -22.86 14.28
N ALA A 42 -24.68 -22.49 15.05
CA ALA A 42 -24.71 -21.29 15.88
C ALA A 42 -24.87 -21.68 17.35
N MET A 43 -23.98 -21.21 18.23
CA MET A 43 -24.09 -21.38 19.67
C MET A 43 -24.37 -20.05 20.34
N ASN A 44 -25.40 -19.98 21.18
CA ASN A 44 -25.65 -18.80 21.99
C ASN A 44 -24.57 -18.68 23.07
N LEU A 45 -24.05 -17.47 23.28
CA LEU A 45 -22.94 -17.18 24.18
C LEU A 45 -23.41 -16.69 25.56
N TRP A 46 -24.71 -16.50 25.76
CA TRP A 46 -25.27 -16.00 27.01
C TRP A 46 -25.82 -17.15 27.86
N PRO A 47 -25.27 -17.39 29.06
CA PRO A 47 -25.76 -18.45 29.95
C PRO A 47 -27.25 -18.33 30.30
N SER A 48 -27.77 -17.10 30.39
CA SER A 48 -29.19 -16.83 30.64
C SER A 48 -30.13 -17.30 29.52
N ARG A 49 -29.60 -17.58 28.33
CA ARG A 49 -30.31 -18.15 27.18
C ARG A 49 -30.05 -19.65 27.01
N GLY A 50 -29.38 -20.26 27.99
CA GLY A 50 -29.14 -21.71 28.03
C GLY A 50 -27.99 -22.21 27.16
N LEU A 51 -27.17 -21.31 26.59
CA LEU A 51 -26.05 -21.67 25.68
C LEU A 51 -26.48 -22.59 24.52
N ALA A 52 -27.71 -22.39 24.02
CA ALA A 52 -28.33 -23.27 23.05
C ALA A 52 -27.52 -23.37 21.76
N ILE A 53 -27.41 -24.58 21.23
CA ILE A 53 -26.72 -24.90 19.98
C ILE A 53 -27.77 -25.15 18.89
N HIS A 54 -27.69 -24.39 17.82
CA HIS A 54 -28.54 -24.47 16.65
C HIS A 54 -27.73 -25.02 15.49
N GLY A 55 -28.16 -26.12 14.90
CA GLY A 55 -27.63 -26.65 13.65
C GLY A 55 -28.53 -26.28 12.48
N PHE A 56 -27.92 -25.99 11.33
CA PHE A 56 -28.61 -25.58 10.12
C PHE A 56 -28.14 -26.39 8.92
N GLU A 57 -29.11 -26.82 8.11
CA GLU A 57 -28.92 -27.45 6.81
C GLU A 57 -29.60 -26.59 5.74
N ILE A 58 -28.87 -26.24 4.68
CA ILE A 58 -29.30 -25.31 3.63
C ILE A 58 -29.72 -26.10 2.39
N LYS A 59 -30.98 -25.96 1.98
CA LYS A 59 -31.51 -26.63 0.78
C LYS A 59 -32.01 -25.60 -0.24
N VAL A 60 -31.27 -25.42 -1.33
CA VAL A 60 -31.58 -24.43 -2.38
C VAL A 60 -32.49 -24.95 -3.49
N SER A 61 -32.72 -26.27 -3.56
CA SER A 61 -33.55 -26.88 -4.60
C SER A 61 -34.36 -28.06 -4.10
N ARG A 62 -35.52 -28.30 -4.73
CA ARG A 62 -36.44 -29.38 -4.41
C ARG A 62 -35.81 -30.76 -4.59
N GLY A 63 -34.99 -30.92 -5.63
CA GLY A 63 -34.29 -32.17 -5.90
C GLY A 63 -33.27 -32.51 -4.82
N ASP A 64 -32.59 -31.51 -4.27
CA ASP A 64 -31.63 -31.70 -3.18
C ASP A 64 -32.33 -32.15 -1.89
N TRP A 65 -33.44 -31.50 -1.54
CA TRP A 65 -34.28 -31.91 -0.41
C TRP A 65 -34.75 -33.37 -0.50
N LYS A 66 -35.26 -33.79 -1.68
CA LYS A 66 -35.73 -35.18 -1.86
C LYS A 66 -34.63 -36.23 -1.65
N ARG A 67 -33.39 -35.92 -2.02
CA ARG A 67 -32.24 -36.82 -1.78
C ARG A 67 -31.89 -36.91 -0.31
N GLU A 68 -32.03 -35.80 0.42
CA GLU A 68 -31.77 -35.75 1.87
C GLU A 68 -32.79 -36.61 2.63
N LEU A 69 -34.08 -36.50 2.27
CA LEU A 69 -35.15 -37.27 2.91
C LEU A 69 -34.96 -38.79 2.77
N GLN A 70 -34.23 -39.22 1.73
CA GLN A 70 -33.90 -40.64 1.52
C GLN A 70 -32.77 -41.15 2.43
N ASN A 71 -32.00 -40.27 3.08
CA ASN A 71 -30.91 -40.66 3.98
C ASN A 71 -30.83 -39.76 5.24
N PRO A 72 -31.83 -39.80 6.14
CA PRO A 72 -31.91 -38.90 7.30
C PRO A 72 -30.73 -39.03 8.27
N GLU A 73 -30.13 -40.22 8.36
CA GLU A 73 -28.97 -40.53 9.22
C GLU A 73 -27.77 -39.60 8.96
N LYS A 74 -27.70 -38.97 7.77
CA LYS A 74 -26.62 -38.02 7.43
C LYS A 74 -26.69 -36.76 8.29
N ALA A 75 -27.89 -36.25 8.56
CA ALA A 75 -28.10 -35.05 9.36
C ALA A 75 -27.87 -35.32 10.85
N GLU A 76 -28.16 -36.55 11.32
CA GLU A 76 -28.06 -36.95 12.72
C GLU A 76 -26.64 -36.84 13.29
N ALA A 77 -25.61 -37.05 12.45
CA ALA A 77 -24.22 -37.04 12.88
C ALA A 77 -23.79 -35.73 13.55
N VAL A 78 -24.30 -34.58 13.10
CA VAL A 78 -24.07 -33.28 13.73
C VAL A 78 -25.29 -32.82 14.55
N ALA A 79 -26.51 -33.14 14.10
CA ALA A 79 -27.73 -32.76 14.80
C ALA A 79 -27.80 -33.30 16.23
N GLN A 80 -27.20 -34.45 16.53
CA GLN A 80 -27.13 -35.00 17.89
C GLN A 80 -26.47 -34.04 18.91
N TYR A 81 -25.62 -33.11 18.46
CA TYR A 81 -24.95 -32.12 19.31
C TYR A 81 -25.73 -30.80 19.43
N CYS A 82 -26.85 -30.66 18.72
CA CYS A 82 -27.62 -29.43 18.63
C CYS A 82 -28.91 -29.53 19.46
N ASP A 83 -29.25 -28.48 20.19
CA ASP A 83 -30.56 -28.33 20.85
C ASP A 83 -31.69 -28.14 19.82
N TYR A 84 -31.38 -27.52 18.68
CA TYR A 84 -32.34 -27.26 17.62
C TYR A 84 -31.74 -27.57 16.25
N TRP A 85 -32.50 -28.24 15.39
CA TRP A 85 -32.10 -28.51 14.01
C TRP A 85 -33.04 -27.83 13.02
N TRP A 86 -32.47 -27.03 12.12
CA TRP A 86 -33.19 -26.18 11.18
C TRP A 86 -32.86 -26.54 9.73
N ILE A 87 -33.90 -26.68 8.91
CA ILE A 87 -33.76 -26.62 7.46
C ILE A 87 -34.00 -25.18 7.02
N VAL A 88 -33.08 -24.63 6.23
CA VAL A 88 -33.18 -23.28 5.67
C VAL A 88 -33.26 -23.36 4.16
N ALA A 89 -34.35 -22.88 3.59
CA ALA A 89 -34.63 -23.04 2.17
C ALA A 89 -35.30 -21.81 1.55
N PRO A 90 -35.24 -21.63 0.21
CA PRO A 90 -36.13 -20.72 -0.48
C PRO A 90 -37.60 -21.13 -0.29
N GLU A 91 -38.51 -20.17 -0.44
CA GLU A 91 -39.96 -20.42 -0.36
C GLU A 91 -40.39 -21.58 -1.26
N SER A 92 -41.26 -22.46 -0.74
CA SER A 92 -41.83 -23.61 -1.44
C SER A 92 -40.84 -24.72 -1.88
N VAL A 93 -39.56 -24.65 -1.48
CA VAL A 93 -38.59 -25.74 -1.74
C VAL A 93 -38.81 -26.93 -0.82
N VAL A 94 -39.17 -26.67 0.44
CA VAL A 94 -39.44 -27.70 1.45
C VAL A 94 -40.88 -27.54 1.94
N PRO A 95 -41.81 -28.39 1.48
CA PRO A 95 -43.16 -28.47 2.02
C PRO A 95 -43.12 -28.86 3.49
N ALA A 96 -43.89 -28.15 4.31
CA ALA A 96 -43.88 -28.35 5.76
C ALA A 96 -44.40 -29.73 6.20
N ASP A 97 -45.24 -30.36 5.37
CA ASP A 97 -45.81 -31.70 5.55
C ASP A 97 -44.81 -32.83 5.28
N GLU A 98 -43.78 -32.58 4.48
CA GLU A 98 -42.68 -33.54 4.26
C GLU A 98 -41.54 -33.40 5.28
N LEU A 99 -41.55 -32.34 6.08
CA LEU A 99 -40.48 -32.06 7.03
C LEU A 99 -40.66 -32.93 8.29
N PRO A 100 -39.61 -33.69 8.70
CA PRO A 100 -39.63 -34.45 9.94
C PRO A 100 -40.09 -33.63 11.16
N GLU A 101 -40.80 -34.26 12.10
CA GLU A 101 -41.33 -33.60 13.30
C GLU A 101 -40.25 -32.98 14.17
N ALA A 102 -39.09 -33.64 14.24
CA ALA A 102 -37.94 -33.19 15.03
C ALA A 102 -37.22 -31.96 14.45
N TRP A 103 -37.57 -31.50 13.25
CA TRP A 103 -36.87 -30.43 12.54
C TRP A 103 -37.72 -29.17 12.43
N GLY A 104 -37.06 -28.02 12.45
CA GLY A 104 -37.64 -26.72 12.10
C GLY A 104 -37.42 -26.34 10.64
N LEU A 105 -38.21 -25.39 10.15
CA LEU A 105 -38.11 -24.85 8.80
C LEU A 105 -38.08 -23.32 8.84
N GLN A 106 -37.05 -22.76 8.21
CA GLN A 106 -36.95 -21.34 7.90
C GLN A 106 -36.97 -21.13 6.39
N GLU A 107 -37.84 -20.23 5.94
CA GLU A 107 -37.91 -19.83 4.53
C GLU A 107 -37.27 -18.47 4.32
N VAL A 108 -36.56 -18.32 3.20
CA VAL A 108 -36.09 -17.01 2.72
C VAL A 108 -37.25 -16.28 2.08
N ARG A 109 -37.65 -15.15 2.69
CA ARG A 109 -38.68 -14.24 2.14
C ARG A 109 -38.09 -12.84 2.02
N GLY A 110 -37.85 -12.41 0.78
CA GLY A 110 -37.14 -11.17 0.50
C GLY A 110 -35.72 -11.23 1.05
N ASP A 111 -35.42 -10.36 2.01
CA ASP A 111 -34.13 -10.27 2.68
C ASP A 111 -34.13 -10.91 4.09
N ALA A 112 -35.18 -11.61 4.52
CA ALA A 112 -35.30 -12.17 5.86
C ALA A 112 -35.46 -13.69 5.88
N LEU A 113 -35.08 -14.31 7.01
CA LEU A 113 -35.42 -15.69 7.34
C LEU A 113 -36.67 -15.71 8.21
N VAL A 114 -37.73 -16.36 7.72
CA VAL A 114 -39.02 -16.47 8.40
C VAL A 114 -39.20 -17.90 8.88
N VAL A 115 -39.47 -18.07 10.17
CA VAL A 115 -39.79 -19.38 10.74
C VAL A 115 -41.17 -19.82 10.27
N VAL A 116 -41.21 -20.89 9.47
CA VAL A 116 -42.46 -21.52 9.00
C VAL A 116 -42.88 -22.64 9.94
N LYS A 117 -41.92 -23.42 10.42
CA LYS A 117 -42.12 -24.44 11.45
C LYS A 117 -41.02 -24.28 12.50
N GLN A 118 -41.41 -24.16 13.76
CA GLN A 118 -40.46 -24.06 14.86
C GLN A 118 -39.73 -25.38 15.06
N ALA A 119 -38.39 -25.33 15.18
CA ALA A 119 -37.63 -26.50 15.60
C ALA A 119 -37.96 -26.82 17.08
N PRO A 120 -38.39 -28.06 17.40
CA PRO A 120 -38.52 -28.48 18.78
C PRO A 120 -37.14 -28.55 19.44
N LYS A 121 -37.10 -28.34 20.76
CA LYS A 121 -35.87 -28.52 21.53
C LYS A 121 -35.60 -30.02 21.70
N ALA A 122 -34.44 -30.48 21.24
CA ALA A 122 -33.97 -31.84 21.40
C ALA A 122 -33.16 -32.02 22.70
N GLU A 123 -33.08 -33.26 23.18
CA GLU A 123 -32.11 -33.66 24.20
C GLU A 123 -30.76 -33.92 23.54
N ALA A 124 -29.94 -32.87 23.41
CA ALA A 124 -28.64 -32.95 22.76
C ALA A 124 -27.65 -33.82 23.56
N VAL A 125 -26.87 -34.62 22.84
CA VAL A 125 -25.72 -35.34 23.39
C VAL A 125 -24.63 -34.35 23.78
N ALA A 126 -23.94 -34.63 24.88
CA ALA A 126 -22.81 -33.82 25.33
C ALA A 126 -21.78 -33.63 24.20
N VAL A 127 -21.43 -32.36 23.95
CA VAL A 127 -20.47 -31.98 22.92
C VAL A 127 -19.10 -32.64 23.20
N THR A 128 -18.57 -33.32 22.19
CA THR A 128 -17.26 -33.96 22.28
C THR A 128 -16.12 -32.98 22.00
N ARG A 129 -14.91 -33.28 22.50
CA ARG A 129 -13.70 -32.49 22.17
C ARG A 129 -13.42 -32.44 20.67
N SER A 130 -13.72 -33.52 19.95
CA SER A 130 -13.56 -33.60 18.49
C SER A 130 -14.49 -32.64 17.77
N PHE A 131 -15.75 -32.54 18.19
CA PHE A 131 -16.70 -31.58 17.63
C PHE A 131 -16.29 -30.14 17.96
N MET A 132 -15.88 -29.86 19.20
CA MET A 132 -15.34 -28.54 19.57
C MET A 132 -14.13 -28.15 18.72
N ALA A 133 -13.21 -29.08 18.47
CA ALA A 133 -12.05 -28.83 17.62
C ALA A 133 -12.44 -28.51 16.18
N ALA A 134 -13.43 -29.21 15.62
CA ALA A 134 -13.97 -28.92 14.29
C ALA A 134 -14.61 -27.53 14.23
N LEU A 135 -15.39 -27.16 15.25
CA LEU A 135 -16.01 -25.85 15.36
C LEU A 135 -14.96 -24.72 15.49
N PHE A 136 -14.00 -24.87 16.39
CA PHE A 136 -12.92 -23.89 16.57
C PHE A 136 -12.06 -23.74 15.32
N ARG A 137 -11.78 -24.82 14.59
CA ARG A 137 -11.07 -24.73 13.30
C ARG A 137 -11.81 -23.82 12.33
N ARG A 138 -13.12 -23.99 12.15
CA ARG A 138 -13.90 -23.17 11.21
C ARG A 138 -14.00 -21.70 11.62
N MET A 139 -14.11 -21.44 12.91
CA MET A 139 -14.09 -20.06 13.41
C MET A 139 -12.73 -19.39 13.19
N SER A 140 -11.63 -20.09 13.48
CA SER A 140 -10.27 -19.57 13.25
C SER A 140 -9.92 -19.38 11.77
N GLU A 141 -10.43 -20.23 10.87
CA GLU A 141 -10.28 -20.05 9.42
C GLU A 141 -10.95 -18.75 8.95
N THR A 142 -12.14 -18.44 9.48
CA THR A 142 -12.86 -17.20 9.15
C THR A 142 -12.08 -15.96 9.58
N ASP A 143 -11.49 -15.98 10.79
CA ASP A 143 -10.63 -14.89 11.27
C ASP A 143 -9.35 -14.78 10.44
N GLY A 144 -8.78 -15.90 9.99
CA GLY A 144 -7.61 -15.94 9.13
C GLY A 144 -7.82 -15.30 7.76
N GLU A 145 -8.96 -15.58 7.10
CA GLU A 145 -9.30 -14.99 5.80
C GLU A 145 -9.50 -13.47 5.87
N GLU A 146 -10.13 -12.98 6.95
CA GLU A 146 -10.32 -11.55 7.20
C GLU A 146 -8.97 -10.84 7.42
N VAL A 147 -8.08 -11.45 8.21
CA VAL A 147 -6.71 -10.96 8.45
C VAL A 147 -5.90 -10.95 7.14
N GLU A 148 -5.94 -12.02 6.35
CA GLU A 148 -5.23 -12.11 5.09
C GLU A 148 -5.72 -11.05 4.08
N LYS A 149 -7.03 -10.79 4.04
CA LYS A 149 -7.62 -9.73 3.21
C LYS A 149 -7.15 -8.34 3.64
N LEU A 150 -7.11 -8.06 4.95
CA LEU A 150 -6.59 -6.80 5.47
C LEU A 150 -5.10 -6.62 5.17
N VAL A 151 -4.31 -7.70 5.29
CA VAL A 151 -2.88 -7.70 4.95
C VAL A 151 -2.67 -7.40 3.47
N ARG A 152 -3.41 -8.06 2.57
CA ARG A 152 -3.37 -7.81 1.12
C ARG A 152 -3.71 -6.37 0.76
N LEU A 153 -4.79 -5.83 1.33
CA LEU A 153 -5.18 -4.43 1.12
C LEU A 153 -4.07 -3.45 1.57
N ARG A 154 -3.42 -3.73 2.70
CA ARG A 154 -2.28 -2.92 3.15
C ARG A 154 -1.07 -3.02 2.23
N PHE A 155 -0.74 -4.21 1.73
CA PHE A 155 0.36 -4.38 0.78
C PHE A 155 0.11 -3.62 -0.52
N GLU A 156 -1.10 -3.71 -1.08
CA GLU A 156 -1.48 -2.97 -2.29
C GLU A 156 -1.35 -1.45 -2.09
N GLN A 157 -1.74 -0.95 -0.91
CA GLN A 157 -1.63 0.46 -0.58
C GLN A 157 -0.17 0.91 -0.42
N VAL A 158 0.65 0.13 0.28
CA VAL A 158 2.09 0.42 0.43
C VAL A 158 2.82 0.42 -0.91
N ASP A 159 2.50 -0.53 -1.80
CA ASP A 159 3.09 -0.58 -3.14
C ASP A 159 2.66 0.61 -4.00
N ALA A 160 1.40 1.03 -3.91
CA ALA A 160 0.91 2.22 -4.61
C ALA A 160 1.62 3.50 -4.13
N ASP A 161 1.75 3.69 -2.81
CA ASP A 161 2.42 4.84 -2.21
C ASP A 161 3.90 4.90 -2.62
N ARG A 162 4.57 3.75 -2.60
CA ARG A 162 5.99 3.63 -2.97
C ARG A 162 6.22 3.93 -4.46
N ARG A 163 5.33 3.47 -5.35
CA ARG A 163 5.38 3.82 -6.78
C ARG A 163 5.19 5.32 -6.98
N ALA A 164 4.22 5.93 -6.30
CA ALA A 164 3.96 7.36 -6.41
C ALA A 164 5.12 8.22 -5.88
N GLU A 165 5.85 7.75 -4.85
CA GLU A 165 7.05 8.42 -4.34
C GLU A 165 8.23 8.32 -5.32
N ILE A 166 8.47 7.13 -5.89
CA ILE A 166 9.50 6.93 -6.91
C ILE A 166 9.21 7.82 -8.11
N GLU A 167 7.98 7.84 -8.60
CA GLU A 167 7.58 8.64 -9.76
C GLU A 167 7.78 10.14 -9.52
N ARG A 168 7.39 10.65 -8.34
CA ARG A 168 7.65 12.05 -7.95
C ARG A 168 9.14 12.37 -7.90
N THR A 169 9.93 11.48 -7.32
CA THR A 169 11.39 11.66 -7.20
C THR A 169 12.08 11.65 -8.55
N VAL A 170 11.71 10.69 -9.41
CA VAL A 170 12.25 10.59 -10.78
C VAL A 170 11.83 11.80 -11.60
N SER A 171 10.54 12.17 -11.58
CA SER A 171 10.03 13.33 -12.31
C SER A 171 10.72 14.63 -11.90
N SER A 172 10.91 14.87 -10.59
CA SER A 172 11.62 16.06 -10.10
C SER A 172 13.09 16.08 -10.54
N ARG A 173 13.78 14.93 -10.54
CA ARG A 173 15.19 14.84 -10.97
C ARG A 173 15.32 15.02 -12.48
N THR A 174 14.42 14.41 -13.26
CA THR A 174 14.38 14.56 -14.72
C THR A 174 14.11 16.02 -15.09
N GLN A 175 13.16 16.68 -14.43
CA GLN A 175 12.85 18.09 -14.70
C GLN A 175 14.03 19.01 -14.35
N GLN A 176 14.73 18.76 -13.25
CA GLN A 176 15.95 19.50 -12.90
C GLN A 176 17.07 19.28 -13.93
N TYR A 177 17.27 18.05 -14.37
CA TYR A 177 18.23 17.71 -15.41
C TYR A 177 17.89 18.44 -16.72
N GLU A 178 16.64 18.35 -17.20
CA GLU A 178 16.21 19.05 -18.42
C GLU A 178 16.35 20.57 -18.34
N THR A 179 16.11 21.15 -17.16
CA THR A 179 16.28 22.59 -16.91
C THR A 179 17.75 23.02 -16.99
N LEU A 180 18.66 22.20 -16.46
CA LEU A 180 20.10 22.50 -16.43
C LEU A 180 20.83 22.09 -17.71
N ARG A 181 20.31 21.13 -18.47
CA ARG A 181 20.98 20.58 -19.66
C ARG A 181 21.25 21.65 -20.71
N LYS A 182 20.24 22.42 -21.09
CA LYS A 182 20.38 23.44 -22.15
C LYS A 182 21.36 24.57 -21.76
N PRO A 183 21.26 25.19 -20.58
CA PRO A 183 22.23 26.21 -20.16
C PRO A 183 23.66 25.68 -20.05
N VAL A 184 23.84 24.44 -19.59
CA VAL A 184 25.17 23.81 -19.50
C VAL A 184 25.76 23.58 -20.90
N GLU A 185 25.00 23.01 -21.83
CA GLU A 185 25.43 22.82 -23.22
C GLU A 185 25.80 24.15 -23.90
N GLU A 186 25.04 25.22 -23.64
CA GLU A 186 25.35 26.56 -24.15
C GLU A 186 26.62 27.15 -23.54
N PHE A 187 26.82 26.94 -22.24
CA PHE A 187 28.00 27.39 -21.52
C PHE A 187 29.28 26.67 -21.99
N GLU A 188 29.25 25.35 -22.09
CA GLU A 188 30.35 24.52 -22.60
C GLU A 188 30.80 24.97 -23.99
N ARG A 189 29.82 25.20 -24.88
CA ARG A 189 30.08 25.69 -26.24
C ARG A 189 30.71 27.08 -26.25
N ALA A 190 30.21 28.00 -25.42
CA ALA A 190 30.72 29.36 -25.36
C ALA A 190 32.10 29.46 -24.70
N ALA A 191 32.35 28.64 -23.68
CA ALA A 191 33.61 28.61 -22.95
C ALA A 191 34.69 27.74 -23.63
N GLY A 192 34.30 26.86 -24.56
CA GLY A 192 35.19 25.92 -25.23
C GLY A 192 35.68 24.82 -24.28
N LEU A 193 34.80 24.33 -23.41
CA LEU A 193 35.11 23.38 -22.35
C LEU A 193 34.15 22.19 -22.40
N ASP A 194 34.63 21.08 -21.85
CA ASP A 194 33.84 19.90 -21.55
C ASP A 194 33.86 19.73 -20.03
N LEU A 195 32.70 19.91 -19.37
CA LEU A 195 32.59 19.79 -17.92
C LEU A 195 32.64 18.34 -17.44
N GLU A 196 32.51 17.36 -18.35
CA GLU A 196 32.66 15.93 -18.07
C GLU A 196 34.10 15.44 -18.26
N ASP A 197 35.01 16.27 -18.77
CA ASP A 197 36.42 15.92 -18.92
C ASP A 197 37.04 15.61 -17.54
N TRP A 198 37.67 14.45 -17.42
CA TRP A 198 38.34 14.00 -16.20
C TRP A 198 39.52 14.90 -15.78
N GLN A 199 40.08 15.68 -16.72
CA GLN A 199 41.12 16.66 -16.42
C GLN A 199 40.57 18.01 -15.95
N PHE A 200 39.27 18.26 -16.15
CA PHE A 200 38.64 19.51 -15.75
C PHE A 200 38.75 19.71 -14.24
N GLN A 201 39.19 20.91 -13.84
CA GLN A 201 39.30 21.33 -12.44
C GLN A 201 38.22 22.39 -12.14
N PRO A 202 37.04 21.99 -11.62
CA PRO A 202 35.91 22.90 -11.47
C PRO A 202 36.20 24.13 -10.60
N GLU A 203 37.03 23.95 -9.57
CA GLU A 203 37.35 25.02 -8.63
C GLU A 203 38.21 26.11 -9.30
N ASP A 204 39.22 25.71 -10.07
CA ASP A 204 40.13 26.64 -10.75
C ASP A 204 39.42 27.40 -11.87
N PHE A 205 38.56 26.70 -12.61
CA PHE A 205 37.75 27.33 -13.64
C PHE A 205 36.71 28.29 -13.03
N GLY A 206 36.08 27.91 -11.91
CA GLY A 206 35.19 28.79 -11.16
C GLY A 206 35.88 30.06 -10.67
N LYS A 207 37.13 29.97 -10.20
CA LYS A 207 37.96 31.13 -9.82
C LYS A 207 38.24 32.05 -11.02
N ALA A 208 38.53 31.49 -12.19
CA ALA A 208 38.77 32.27 -13.41
C ALA A 208 37.51 33.04 -13.86
N VAL A 209 36.35 32.38 -13.89
CA VAL A 209 35.06 33.03 -14.21
C VAL A 209 34.75 34.13 -13.20
N LYS A 210 34.92 33.85 -11.90
CA LYS A 210 34.71 34.83 -10.83
C LYS A 210 35.60 36.07 -11.02
N PHE A 211 36.89 35.88 -11.34
CA PHE A 211 37.81 37.00 -11.60
C PHE A 211 37.31 37.90 -12.74
N VAL A 212 36.85 37.31 -13.85
CA VAL A 212 36.31 38.07 -15.00
C VAL A 212 35.07 38.86 -14.62
N LEU A 213 34.14 38.24 -13.87
CA LEU A 213 32.89 38.86 -13.42
C LEU A 213 33.12 39.99 -12.41
N ASP A 214 33.97 39.76 -11.40
CA ASP A 214 34.27 40.74 -10.35
C ASP A 214 34.97 41.98 -10.95
N ASN A 215 35.77 41.80 -12.00
CA ASN A 215 36.40 42.90 -12.75
C ASN A 215 35.54 43.45 -13.90
N LYS A 216 34.30 42.94 -14.06
CA LYS A 216 33.31 43.35 -15.06
C LYS A 216 33.83 43.40 -16.49
N LEU A 217 34.80 42.55 -16.85
CA LEU A 217 35.60 42.69 -18.08
C LEU A 217 34.78 42.74 -19.38
N PHE A 218 33.59 42.14 -19.39
CA PHE A 218 32.66 42.10 -20.52
C PHE A 218 31.39 42.96 -20.33
N GLY A 219 31.40 43.91 -19.39
CA GLY A 219 30.26 44.80 -19.13
C GLY A 219 30.08 45.90 -20.18
N ALA A 220 28.92 46.57 -20.15
CA ALA A 220 28.47 47.56 -21.14
C ALA A 220 29.45 48.74 -21.41
N TYR A 221 30.37 49.03 -20.50
CA TYR A 221 31.30 50.16 -20.58
C TYR A 221 32.72 49.84 -21.11
N HIS A 222 32.90 48.73 -21.84
CA HIS A 222 34.14 48.45 -22.59
C HIS A 222 35.40 48.38 -21.71
N SER A 223 35.31 47.58 -20.66
CA SER A 223 36.38 47.39 -19.66
C SER A 223 37.57 46.60 -20.19
N ILE A 224 37.40 45.73 -21.17
CA ILE A 224 38.53 44.98 -21.73
C ILE A 224 39.40 45.86 -22.62
N GLU A 225 38.82 46.78 -23.41
CA GLU A 225 39.60 47.80 -24.12
C GLU A 225 40.34 48.70 -23.13
N ARG A 226 39.69 49.11 -22.03
CA ARG A 226 40.34 49.93 -20.99
C ARG A 226 41.50 49.19 -20.31
N LEU A 227 41.31 47.91 -19.97
CA LEU A 227 42.36 47.08 -19.40
C LEU A 227 43.52 46.93 -20.39
N ARG A 228 43.22 46.73 -21.68
CA ARG A 228 44.22 46.69 -22.75
C ARG A 228 44.99 48.00 -22.84
N GLU A 229 44.32 49.15 -22.75
CA GLU A 229 44.96 50.48 -22.77
C GLU A 229 45.95 50.63 -21.60
N GLN A 230 45.53 50.23 -20.39
CA GLN A 230 46.37 50.28 -19.19
C GLN A 230 47.57 49.34 -19.28
N LEU A 231 47.35 48.09 -19.73
CA LEU A 231 48.42 47.12 -19.91
C LEU A 231 49.42 47.56 -20.99
N ARG A 232 48.97 48.20 -22.07
CA ARG A 232 49.87 48.82 -23.05
C ARG A 232 50.79 49.86 -22.42
N GLY A 233 50.25 50.73 -21.56
CA GLY A 233 51.06 51.69 -20.82
C GLY A 233 52.11 51.01 -19.95
N VAL A 234 51.75 49.94 -19.24
CA VAL A 234 52.69 49.17 -18.42
C VAL A 234 53.77 48.49 -19.27
N VAL A 235 53.41 47.88 -20.41
CA VAL A 235 54.37 47.25 -21.32
C VAL A 235 55.38 48.27 -21.84
N VAL A 236 54.95 49.47 -22.21
CA VAL A 236 55.85 50.55 -22.64
C VAL A 236 56.86 50.90 -21.54
N GLU A 237 56.43 51.00 -20.29
CA GLU A 237 57.35 51.24 -19.17
C GLU A 237 58.29 50.07 -18.93
N MET A 238 57.82 48.82 -19.04
CA MET A 238 58.66 47.63 -18.95
C MET A 238 59.74 47.61 -20.03
N ASP A 239 59.40 47.97 -21.26
CA ASP A 239 60.34 48.04 -22.39
C ASP A 239 61.42 49.10 -22.16
N LYS A 240 61.06 50.27 -21.59
CA LYS A 240 62.04 51.30 -21.20
C LYS A 240 63.02 50.76 -20.17
N VAL A 241 62.53 50.10 -19.11
CA VAL A 241 63.39 49.51 -18.07
C VAL A 241 64.29 48.42 -18.66
N ALA A 242 63.75 47.57 -19.53
CA ALA A 242 64.51 46.52 -20.20
C ALA A 242 65.59 47.06 -21.17
N ALA A 243 65.34 48.19 -21.84
CA ALA A 243 66.33 48.88 -22.66
C ALA A 243 67.47 49.45 -21.81
N CYS A 244 67.15 50.15 -20.71
CA CYS A 244 68.15 50.66 -19.77
C CYS A 244 69.08 49.54 -19.25
N TYR A 245 68.51 48.38 -18.92
CA TYR A 245 69.27 47.22 -18.45
C TYR A 245 70.21 46.62 -19.52
N ARG A 246 69.78 46.63 -20.79
CA ARG A 246 70.63 46.15 -21.91
C ARG A 246 71.78 47.09 -22.20
N ASP A 247 71.55 48.39 -22.09
CA ASP A 247 72.52 49.43 -22.44
C ASP A 247 73.42 49.83 -21.24
N ASP A 248 73.29 49.15 -20.09
CA ASP A 248 73.95 49.45 -18.82
C ASP A 248 73.78 50.91 -18.38
N THR A 249 72.61 51.49 -18.68
CA THR A 249 72.26 52.87 -18.35
C THR A 249 71.25 52.91 -17.20
N PRO A 250 71.36 53.89 -16.29
CA PRO A 250 70.43 53.99 -15.17
C PRO A 250 69.03 54.36 -15.66
N TYR A 251 68.03 53.58 -15.25
CA TYR A 251 66.63 53.92 -15.50
C TYR A 251 66.23 55.16 -14.67
N VAL A 252 65.81 56.23 -15.34
CA VAL A 252 65.26 57.43 -14.70
C VAL A 252 63.75 57.45 -15.00
N PRO A 253 62.87 57.19 -14.01
CA PRO A 253 61.44 57.29 -14.24
C PRO A 253 61.09 58.72 -14.63
N GLU A 254 60.27 58.89 -15.66
CA GLU A 254 59.55 60.15 -15.87
C GLU A 254 58.43 60.26 -14.83
N GLY A 255 58.83 60.45 -13.58
CA GLY A 255 57.97 60.55 -12.42
C GLY A 255 57.83 61.99 -11.91
N PRO A 256 56.71 62.32 -11.24
CA PRO A 256 56.41 63.69 -10.84
C PRO A 256 57.46 64.20 -9.87
N VAL A 257 57.76 65.49 -9.96
CA VAL A 257 58.64 66.21 -9.04
C VAL A 257 58.24 65.86 -7.60
N ILE A 258 59.08 65.08 -6.91
CA ILE A 258 58.94 64.83 -5.48
C ILE A 258 59.08 66.18 -4.78
N LYS A 259 57.97 66.88 -4.51
CA LYS A 259 57.97 68.04 -3.62
C LYS A 259 58.23 67.54 -2.20
N ARG A 260 59.50 67.41 -1.84
CA ARG A 260 59.89 67.29 -0.43
C ARG A 260 59.45 68.58 0.26
N ARG A 261 58.52 68.50 1.22
CA ARG A 261 58.24 69.63 2.13
C ARG A 261 59.55 69.99 2.81
N ARG A 262 60.03 71.23 2.66
CA ARG A 262 61.08 71.77 3.53
C ARG A 262 60.51 71.81 4.95
N ALA A 263 61.19 71.16 5.88
CA ALA A 263 60.99 71.40 7.30
C ALA A 263 61.33 72.87 7.61
N ARG A 264 60.59 73.46 8.54
CA ARG A 264 60.63 74.88 8.93
C ARG A 264 62.04 75.37 9.27
#